data_AF-A0A969L735-F1
#
_entry.id   AF-A0A969L735-F1
#
_cell.length_a   1.000
_cell.length_b   1.000
_cell.length_c   1.000
_cell.angle_alpha   90.00
_cell.angle_beta   90.00
_cell.angle_gamma   90.00
#
_symmetry.space_group_name_H-M   'P 1'
#
loop_
_entity.id
_entity.type
_entity.pdbx_description
1 polymer ?
#
loop_
_entity_poly.entity_id
_entity_poly.type
_entity_poly.pdbx_seq_one_letter_code
_entity_poly.pdbx_strand_id
1 'polypeptide(L)' 'MTGGLTPRFADFKAFQTGNLYNNNRRASNKGGNEYYLTGIVNPHLILADLVKIFTPICCLSINWYTIGFYRNDRGI' A
#
# COMPACT_ATOMS: atom_id res chain seq x y z
N MET A 1 -21.73 -0.24 -2.33
CA MET A 1 -21.42 -1.65 -2.63
C MET A 1 -20.59 -2.19 -1.49
N THR A 2 -21.17 -3.04 -0.64
CA THR A 2 -20.54 -3.60 0.56
C THR A 2 -19.59 -4.73 0.17
N GLY A 3 -18.34 -4.38 -0.17
CA GLY A 3 -17.26 -5.35 -0.30
C GLY A 3 -16.90 -5.87 1.09
N GLY A 4 -17.42 -7.05 1.43
CA GLY A 4 -17.38 -7.60 2.77
C GLY A 4 -15.96 -7.81 3.29
N LEU A 5 -15.69 -7.25 4.46
CA LEU A 5 -14.68 -7.79 5.35
C LEU A 5 -15.10 -9.23 5.68
N THR A 6 -14.44 -10.19 5.04
CA THR A 6 -14.59 -11.59 5.37
C THR A 6 -14.23 -11.73 6.86
N PRO A 7 -15.14 -12.16 7.77
CA PRO A 7 -14.90 -12.15 9.22
C PRO A 7 -13.61 -12.84 9.64
N ARG A 8 -13.19 -13.83 8.85
CA ARG A 8 -11.89 -14.53 8.90
C ARG A 8 -10.64 -13.64 8.90
N PHE A 9 -10.73 -12.37 8.49
CA PHE A 9 -9.59 -11.46 8.49
C PHE A 9 -9.42 -10.69 9.81
N ALA A 10 -10.44 -10.71 10.69
CA ALA A 10 -10.40 -10.04 11.98
C ALA A 10 -9.35 -10.64 12.93
N ASP A 11 -9.00 -11.91 12.74
CA ASP A 11 -8.02 -12.62 13.57
C ASP A 11 -6.57 -12.26 13.24
N PHE A 12 -6.32 -11.62 12.09
CA PHE A 12 -4.97 -11.22 11.73
C PHE A 12 -4.50 -10.05 12.58
N LYS A 13 -3.32 -10.19 13.19
CA LYS A 13 -2.66 -9.09 13.91
C LYS A 13 -2.49 -7.85 13.05
N ALA A 14 -2.24 -8.01 11.74
CA ALA A 14 -2.15 -6.90 10.80
C ALA A 14 -3.47 -6.10 10.69
N PHE A 15 -4.62 -6.80 10.73
CA PHE A 15 -5.93 -6.18 10.76
C PHE A 15 -6.18 -5.46 12.09
N GLN A 16 -5.92 -6.13 13.21
CA GLN A 16 -6.10 -5.58 14.56
C GLN A 16 -5.22 -4.35 14.85
N THR A 17 -4.03 -4.27 14.24
CA THR A 17 -3.08 -3.17 14.42
C THR A 17 -3.19 -2.07 13.36
N GLY A 18 -4.13 -2.20 12.42
CA GLY A 18 -4.31 -1.25 11.31
C GLY A 18 -3.12 -1.19 10.34
N ASN A 19 -2.30 -2.24 10.29
CA ASN A 19 -1.14 -2.36 9.40
C ASN A 19 -1.53 -3.05 8.08
N LEU A 20 -2.61 -2.57 7.47
CA LEU A 20 -3.08 -2.98 6.16
C LEU A 20 -2.63 -1.96 5.14
N TYR A 21 -2.07 -2.42 4.02
CA TYR A 21 -1.58 -1.56 2.95
C TYR A 21 -2.14 -2.05 1.62
N ASN A 22 -2.62 -1.12 0.80
CA ASN A 22 -3.11 -1.42 -0.54
C ASN A 22 -2.33 -0.62 -1.59
N ASN A 23 -2.15 -1.20 -2.77
CA ASN A 23 -1.40 -0.64 -3.89
C ASN A 23 -2.30 0.05 -4.92
N ASN A 24 -3.61 0.16 -4.68
CA ASN A 24 -4.58 0.77 -5.60
C ASN A 24 -4.79 2.27 -5.39
N ARG A 25 -3.92 2.94 -4.61
CA ARG A 25 -4.04 4.39 -4.31
C ARG A 25 -4.09 5.24 -5.58
N ARG A 26 -3.21 4.92 -6.53
CA ARG A 26 -3.08 5.58 -7.82
C ARG A 26 -3.64 4.67 -8.90
N ALA A 27 -4.96 4.53 -8.87
CA ALA A 27 -5.70 3.90 -9.95
C ALA A 27 -6.26 5.00 -10.87
N SER A 28 -6.07 4.86 -12.17
CA SER A 28 -6.74 5.68 -13.18
C SER A 28 -8.25 5.41 -13.14
N ASN A 29 -9.06 6.39 -13.57
CA ASN A 29 -10.52 6.26 -13.69
C ASN A 29 -10.96 5.07 -14.57
N LYS A 30 -10.07 4.53 -15.40
CA LYS A 30 -10.29 3.32 -16.23
C LYS A 30 -9.88 2.01 -15.54
N GLY A 31 -9.50 2.03 -14.26
CA GLY A 31 -9.08 0.86 -13.49
C GLY A 31 -7.60 0.49 -13.64
N GLY A 32 -6.81 1.28 -14.36
CA GLY A 32 -5.38 1.06 -14.51
C GLY A 32 -4.64 1.37 -13.21
N ASN A 33 -3.93 0.39 -12.63
CA ASN A 33 -3.16 0.58 -11.41
C ASN A 33 -1.73 1.02 -11.75
N GLU A 34 -1.34 2.22 -11.33
CA GLU A 34 0.01 2.77 -11.54
C GLU A 34 1.11 1.90 -10.90
N TYR A 35 0.78 1.15 -9.85
CA TYR A 35 1.67 0.15 -9.27
C TYR A 35 2.08 -0.92 -10.30
N TYR A 36 1.13 -1.43 -11.09
CA TYR A 36 1.41 -2.42 -12.13
C TYR A 36 1.96 -1.78 -13.40
N LEU A 37 1.55 -0.55 -13.73
CA LEU A 37 1.97 0.11 -14.97
C LEU A 37 3.38 0.69 -14.86
N THR A 38 3.66 1.46 -13.81
CA THR A 38 4.94 2.17 -13.61
C THR A 38 5.89 1.38 -12.71
N GLY A 39 5.36 0.66 -11.71
CA GLY A 39 6.18 -0.06 -10.75
C GLY A 39 6.95 -1.25 -11.34
N ILE A 40 6.43 -1.89 -12.39
CA ILE A 40 7.13 -2.99 -13.08
C ILE A 40 8.40 -2.48 -13.78
N VAL A 41 8.32 -1.33 -14.46
CA VAL A 41 9.47 -0.71 -15.13
C VAL A 41 10.40 0.04 -14.16
N ASN A 42 9.90 0.42 -12.98
CA ASN A 42 10.65 1.13 -11.94
C ASN A 42 10.56 0.42 -10.59
N PRO A 43 11.16 -0.78 -10.43
CA PRO A 43 11.03 -1.60 -9.22
C PRO A 43 11.59 -0.94 -7.95
N HIS A 44 12.53 0.00 -8.11
CA HIS A 44 13.09 0.78 -7.00
C HIS A 44 12.04 1.63 -6.28
N LEU A 45 10.97 2.06 -6.97
CA LEU A 45 9.87 2.79 -6.36
C LEU A 45 8.99 1.89 -5.48
N ILE A 46 8.76 0.65 -5.92
CA ILE A 46 8.09 -0.37 -5.11
C ILE A 46 8.92 -0.67 -3.86
N LEU A 47 10.23 -0.86 -4.03
CA LEU A 47 11.13 -1.17 -2.94
C LEU A 47 11.17 -0.05 -1.89
N ALA A 48 11.22 1.21 -2.32
CA ALA A 48 11.19 2.36 -1.42
C ALA A 48 9.93 2.36 -0.54
N ASP A 49 8.76 2.03 -1.11
CA ASP A 49 7.52 1.93 -0.36
C ASP A 49 7.54 0.74 0.63
N LEU A 50 8.07 -0.41 0.25
CA LEU A 50 8.21 -1.56 1.16
C LEU A 50 9.15 -1.25 2.33
N VAL A 51 10.28 -0.59 2.07
CA VAL A 51 11.21 -0.14 3.11
C VAL A 51 10.48 0.78 4.10
N LYS A 52 9.69 1.74 3.60
CA LYS A 52 8.90 2.64 4.45
C LYS A 52 7.86 1.93 5.31
N ILE A 53 7.24 0.86 4.78
CA ILE A 53 6.26 0.05 5.52
C ILE A 53 6.93 -0.77 6.63
N PHE A 54 8.05 -1.42 6.34
CA PHE A 54 8.67 -2.38 7.26
C PHE A 54 9.69 -1.76 8.22
N THR A 55 10.22 -0.56 7.93
CA THR A 55 11.28 0.04 8.73
C THR A 55 10.88 1.43 9.26
N PRO A 56 10.45 1.55 10.53
CA PRO A 56 9.98 2.82 11.09
C PRO A 56 11.08 3.86 11.37
N ILE A 57 12.37 3.47 11.38
CA ILE A 57 13.49 4.32 11.84
C ILE A 57 14.47 4.75 10.74
N CYS A 58 14.58 4.02 9.62
CA CYS A 58 15.78 4.15 8.79
C CYS A 58 15.80 5.34 7.81
N CYS A 59 14.65 5.95 7.47
CA CYS A 59 14.58 6.82 6.30
C CYS A 59 13.93 8.18 6.58
N LEU A 60 14.61 9.01 7.38
CA LEU A 60 14.37 10.46 7.46
C LEU A 60 14.75 11.23 6.17
N SER A 61 15.23 10.54 5.12
CA SER A 61 15.54 11.14 3.82
C SER A 61 15.33 10.15 2.66
N ILE A 62 14.08 9.81 2.37
CA ILE A 62 13.70 9.28 1.05
C ILE A 62 12.52 10.13 0.55
N ASN A 63 12.84 11.16 -0.22
CA ASN A 63 11.87 11.96 -0.98
C ASN A 63 12.11 11.76 -2.49
N TRP A 64 11.96 10.51 -2.94
CA TRP A 64 11.99 10.18 -4.36
C TRP A 64 10.64 9.55 -4.72
N TYR A 65 9.81 10.34 -5.39
CA TYR A 65 8.63 9.95 -6.18
C TYR A 65 7.99 8.58 -5.85
N THR A 66 7.42 8.42 -4.66
CA THR A 66 6.70 7.18 -4.27
C THR A 66 5.43 6.99 -5.11
N ILE A 67 5.20 5.77 -5.62
CA ILE A 67 3.95 5.41 -6.32
C ILE A 67 2.81 5.25 -5.29
N GLY A 68 3.17 5.00 -4.03
CA GLY A 68 2.36 5.26 -2.86
C GLY A 68 1.40 4.13 -2.54
N PHE A 69 1.89 3.15 -1.80
CA PHE A 69 0.99 2.38 -0.93
C PHE A 69 0.39 3.34 0.10
N TYR A 70 -0.91 3.21 0.38
CA TYR A 70 -1.54 3.89 1.51
C TYR A 70 -1.84 2.86 2.58
N ARG A 71 -1.63 3.27 3.83
CA ARG A 71 -2.19 2.57 4.98
C ARG A 71 -3.70 2.63 4.82
N ASN A 72 -4.38 1.52 5.06
CA ASN A 72 -5.82 1.49 4.94
C ASN A 72 -6.42 2.01 6.24
N ASP A 73 -6.45 3.34 6.41
CA ASP A 73 -7.10 4.02 7.54
C ASP A 73 -8.63 4.04 7.41
N ARG A 74 -9.17 3.57 6.28
CA ARG A 74 -10.58 3.28 6.10
C ARG A 74 -10.70 1.76 6.03
N GLY A 75 -11.48 1.16 6.93
CA GLY A 75 -11.64 -0.29 7.04
C GLY A 75 -12.34 -0.97 5.84
N ILE A 76 -11.76 -0.85 4.64
CA ILE A 76 -12.19 -1.45 3.37
C ILE A 76 -10.99 -1.82 2.50
#